data_AF-G4ZP39-F1
#
_entry.id   AF-G4ZP39-F1
#
_cell.length_a   1.000
_cell.length_b   1.000
_cell.length_c   1.000
_cell.angle_alpha   90.00
_cell.angle_beta   90.00
_cell.angle_gamma   90.00
#
_symmetry.space_group_name_H-M   'P 1'
#
loop_
_entity.id
_entity.type
_entity.pdbx_description
1 polymer ?
#
loop_
_entity_poly.entity_id
_entity_poly.type
_entity_poly.pdbx_seq_one_letter_code
_entity_poly.pdbx_strand_id
1 'polypeptide(L)'
;SMLLALQPGTSLRVFEDCCDELDGSKAREVPIPVGFAIVFRGDLIHNGMLYLTANYRLNCYLTYPGMRWEREDVTSVLPRTYACKFWGLETLKLTEKDMHQFYCPANLKGSENKPKRKR
;
A
#
# COMPACT_ATOMS: atom_id res chain seq x y z
N SER A 1 0.10 11.80 -13.37
CA SER A 1 -0.97 12.25 -12.45
C SER A 1 -0.55 13.48 -11.68
N MET A 2 -1.51 14.19 -11.09
CA MET A 2 -1.29 15.37 -10.26
C MET A 2 -2.17 15.31 -9.02
N LEU A 3 -1.62 15.65 -7.87
CA LEU A 3 -2.37 15.75 -6.62
C LEU A 3 -2.20 17.15 -6.02
N LEU A 4 -3.32 17.85 -5.84
CA LEU A 4 -3.39 19.18 -5.23
C LEU A 4 -3.78 19.07 -3.75
N ALA A 5 -2.97 19.65 -2.88
CA ALA A 5 -3.23 19.70 -1.44
C ALA A 5 -4.15 20.87 -1.10
N LEU A 6 -5.37 20.55 -0.67
CA LEU A 6 -6.35 21.54 -0.22
C LEU A 6 -6.32 21.75 1.30
N GLN A 7 -5.69 20.84 2.05
CA GLN A 7 -5.70 20.84 3.51
C GLN A 7 -4.30 20.61 4.08
N PRO A 8 -4.02 21.11 5.30
CA PRO A 8 -2.77 20.83 5.97
C PRO A 8 -2.53 19.34 6.18
N GLY A 9 -1.26 18.95 6.23
CA GLY A 9 -0.87 17.56 6.48
C GLY A 9 -1.10 16.61 5.32
N THR A 10 -1.50 17.09 4.12
CA THR A 10 -1.56 16.24 2.94
C THR A 10 -0.16 15.73 2.59
N SER A 11 -0.02 14.41 2.60
CA SER A 11 1.20 13.69 2.23
C SER A 11 0.87 12.59 1.22
N LEU A 12 1.84 12.28 0.37
CA LEU A 12 1.79 11.16 -0.56
C LEU A 12 2.97 10.24 -0.30
N ARG A 13 2.73 8.93 -0.18
CA ARG A 13 3.82 7.96 -0.25
C ARG A 13 4.03 7.57 -1.70
N VAL A 14 5.23 7.81 -2.20
CA VAL A 14 5.67 7.38 -3.53
C VAL A 14 6.75 6.32 -3.35
N PHE A 15 6.86 5.42 -4.32
CA PHE A 15 7.94 4.44 -4.34
C PHE A 15 8.87 4.81 -5.51
N GLU A 16 10.04 5.36 -5.19
CA GLU A 16 10.96 5.90 -6.20
C GLU A 16 11.29 4.83 -7.26
N ASP A 17 11.26 5.20 -8.53
CA ASP A 17 11.49 4.31 -9.69
C ASP A 17 10.61 3.06 -9.78
N CYS A 18 9.53 2.95 -8.99
CA CYS A 18 8.64 1.79 -9.01
C CYS A 18 7.44 2.07 -9.93
N CYS A 19 7.53 1.66 -11.19
CA CYS A 19 6.42 1.78 -12.17
C CYS A 19 5.68 0.44 -12.40
N ASP A 20 6.40 -0.67 -12.29
CA ASP A 20 5.86 -2.02 -12.59
C ASP A 20 5.78 -2.91 -11.34
N GLU A 21 6.79 -2.83 -10.47
CA GLU A 21 6.91 -3.66 -9.27
C GLU A 21 7.16 -2.81 -8.03
N LEU A 22 6.53 -3.19 -6.92
CA LEU A 22 6.61 -2.50 -5.65
C LEU A 22 7.89 -2.89 -4.88
N ASP A 23 8.75 -1.91 -4.61
CA ASP A 23 9.89 -2.06 -3.69
C ASP A 23 9.69 -1.17 -2.46
N GLY A 24 9.39 -1.80 -1.31
CA GLY A 24 9.16 -1.09 -0.06
C GLY A 24 10.37 -0.29 0.46
N SER A 25 11.59 -0.63 0.04
CA SER A 25 12.80 0.10 0.45
C SER A 25 12.92 1.48 -0.21
N LYS A 26 12.21 1.69 -1.32
CA LYS A 26 12.16 2.94 -2.07
C LYS A 26 10.99 3.84 -1.68
N ALA A 27 10.29 3.49 -0.60
CA ALA A 27 9.19 4.28 -0.09
C ALA A 27 9.68 5.64 0.41
N ARG A 28 9.08 6.70 -0.12
CA ARG A 28 9.32 8.07 0.32
C ARG A 28 8.00 8.78 0.58
N GLU A 29 7.93 9.43 1.73
CA GLU A 29 6.84 10.35 2.01
C GLU A 29 7.16 11.73 1.47
N VAL A 30 6.21 12.28 0.70
CA VAL A 30 6.29 13.63 0.16
C VAL A 30 5.19 14.47 0.80
N PRO A 31 5.52 15.36 1.76
CA PRO A 31 4.57 16.32 2.28
C PRO A 31 4.30 17.40 1.23
N ILE A 32 3.02 17.75 1.06
CA ILE A 32 2.58 18.70 0.04
C ILE A 32 1.93 19.89 0.77
N PRO A 33 2.54 21.10 0.71
CA PRO A 33 1.96 22.28 1.33
C PRO A 33 0.60 22.64 0.74
N VAL A 34 -0.25 23.26 1.55
CA VAL A 34 -1.57 23.73 1.10
C VAL A 34 -1.42 24.68 -0.08
N GLY A 35 -2.22 24.46 -1.14
CA GLY A 35 -2.19 25.25 -2.37
C GLY A 35 -1.12 24.80 -3.37
N PHE A 36 -0.24 23.87 -3.00
CA PHE A 36 0.73 23.27 -3.91
C PHE A 36 0.22 21.95 -4.48
N ALA A 37 0.71 21.62 -5.67
CA ALA A 37 0.46 20.34 -6.32
C ALA A 37 1.77 19.59 -6.56
N ILE A 38 1.71 18.27 -6.42
CA ILE A 38 2.76 17.37 -6.92
C ILE A 38 2.34 16.83 -8.28
N VAL A 39 3.28 16.81 -9.23
CA VAL A 39 3.13 16.19 -10.55
C VAL A 39 4.07 14.99 -10.61
N PHE A 40 3.55 13.85 -11.01
CA PHE A 40 4.29 12.59 -11.10
C PHE A 40 3.78 11.76 -12.27
N ARG A 41 4.52 10.72 -12.69
CA ARG A 41 4.06 9.81 -13.74
C ARG A 41 2.76 9.10 -13.33
N GLY A 42 1.92 8.72 -14.29
CA GLY A 42 0.67 8.01 -14.01
C GLY A 42 0.94 6.67 -13.33
N ASP A 43 1.81 5.89 -13.97
CA ASP A 43 2.22 4.55 -13.62
C ASP A 43 3.14 4.44 -12.40
N LEU A 44 3.57 5.57 -11.81
CA LEU A 44 4.39 5.53 -10.61
C LEU A 44 3.56 4.96 -9.45
N ILE A 45 4.02 3.88 -8.84
CA ILE A 45 3.36 3.27 -7.69
C ILE A 45 3.38 4.26 -6.52
N HIS A 46 2.20 4.54 -5.98
CA HIS A 46 1.99 5.48 -4.87
C HIS A 46 0.76 5.10 -4.05
N ASN A 47 0.71 5.55 -2.81
CA ASN A 47 -0.48 5.40 -1.97
C ASN A 47 -0.71 6.64 -1.09
N GLY A 48 -1.98 6.85 -0.71
CA GLY A 48 -2.32 7.85 0.30
C GLY A 48 -1.75 7.48 1.66
N MET A 49 -1.47 8.49 2.48
CA MET A 49 -1.13 8.30 3.88
C MET A 49 -2.38 8.07 4.73
N LEU A 50 -2.19 7.44 5.90
CA LEU A 50 -3.23 7.34 6.92
C LEU A 50 -3.42 8.71 7.57
N TYR A 51 -4.68 9.11 7.72
CA TYR A 51 -5.04 10.37 8.38
C TYR A 51 -5.95 10.07 9.58
N LEU A 52 -5.71 10.78 10.70
CA LEU A 52 -6.58 10.72 11.88
C LEU A 52 -7.93 11.42 11.65
N THR A 53 -7.97 12.35 10.70
CA THR A 53 -9.14 13.13 10.31
C THR A 53 -9.36 13.03 8.80
N ALA A 54 -10.55 13.38 8.33
CA ALA A 54 -10.82 13.41 6.89
C ALA A 54 -9.89 14.42 6.19
N ASN A 55 -9.13 13.95 5.18
CA ASN A 55 -8.26 14.78 4.34
C ASN A 55 -8.82 14.81 2.91
N TYR A 56 -9.36 15.94 2.49
CA TYR A 56 -9.88 16.18 1.15
C TYR A 56 -8.74 16.62 0.23
N ARG A 57 -8.64 15.95 -0.93
CA ARG A 57 -7.60 16.18 -1.93
C ARG A 57 -8.17 16.06 -3.33
N LEU A 58 -7.62 16.83 -4.26
CA LEU A 58 -7.97 16.72 -5.68
C LEU A 58 -6.89 15.90 -6.39
N ASN A 59 -7.28 14.76 -6.94
CA ASN A 59 -6.44 13.96 -7.81
C ASN A 59 -6.89 14.21 -9.26
N CYS A 60 -5.95 14.64 -10.10
CA CYS A 60 -6.18 15.02 -11.49
C CYS A 60 -5.24 14.25 -12.40
N TYR A 61 -5.75 13.83 -13.56
CA TYR A 61 -4.91 13.32 -14.63
C TYR A 61 -4.54 14.49 -15.55
N LEU A 62 -3.23 14.74 -15.69
CA LEU A 62 -2.74 15.70 -16.67
C LEU A 62 -2.68 15.01 -18.03
N THR A 63 -3.28 15.63 -19.03
CA THR A 63 -3.28 15.15 -20.42
C THR A 63 -2.63 16.20 -21.32
N TYR A 64 -2.04 15.77 -22.43
CA TYR A 64 -1.53 16.66 -23.47
C TYR A 64 -1.98 16.14 -24.85
N PRO A 65 -2.06 17.01 -25.88
CA PRO A 65 -2.50 16.61 -27.21
C PRO A 65 -1.68 15.44 -27.75
N GLY A 66 -2.36 14.38 -28.19
CA GLY A 66 -1.73 13.15 -28.72
C GLY A 66 -1.46 12.05 -27.68
N MET A 67 -1.68 12.32 -26.38
CA MET A 67 -1.54 11.30 -25.34
C MET A 67 -2.75 10.35 -25.33
N ARG A 68 -2.50 9.05 -25.48
CA ARG A 68 -3.51 8.00 -25.22
C ARG A 68 -3.40 7.57 -23.77
N TRP A 69 -4.46 7.81 -22.99
CA TRP A 69 -4.58 7.27 -21.65
C TRP A 69 -5.20 5.88 -21.70
N GLU A 70 -4.51 4.90 -21.15
CA GLU A 70 -5.17 3.70 -20.64
C GLU A 70 -5.59 4.01 -19.20
N ARG A 71 -6.84 3.68 -18.85
CA ARG A 71 -7.34 3.93 -17.50
C ARG A 71 -6.59 3.00 -16.56
N GLU A 72 -5.65 3.56 -15.80
CA GLU A 72 -5.07 2.86 -14.67
C GLU A 72 -6.15 2.71 -13.60
N ASP A 73 -6.53 1.47 -13.30
CA ASP A 73 -7.33 1.15 -12.13
C ASP A 73 -6.46 1.40 -10.90
N VAL A 74 -6.43 2.66 -10.44
CA VAL A 74 -5.72 3.09 -9.23
C VAL A 74 -6.38 2.42 -8.03
N THR A 75 -6.02 1.16 -7.80
CA THR A 75 -6.40 0.44 -6.61
C THR A 75 -5.52 0.96 -5.48
N SER A 76 -6.03 2.01 -4.84
CA SER A 76 -5.74 2.35 -3.45
C SER A 76 -6.01 1.13 -2.58
N VAL A 77 -5.10 0.17 -2.61
CA VAL A 77 -5.13 -1.00 -1.76
C VAL A 77 -3.69 -1.17 -1.35
N LEU A 78 -3.34 -0.56 -0.20
CA LEU A 78 -2.25 -1.13 0.61
C LEU A 78 -2.40 -2.65 0.50
N PRO A 79 -1.39 -3.38 0.02
CA PRO A 79 -1.56 -4.81 -0.16
C PRO A 79 -2.07 -5.35 1.16
N ARG A 80 -3.22 -6.05 1.14
CA ARG A 80 -3.88 -6.46 2.38
C ARG A 80 -2.87 -7.19 3.24
N THR A 81 -2.40 -6.54 4.31
CA THR A 81 -1.50 -7.17 5.25
C THR A 81 -2.33 -7.96 6.24
N TYR A 82 -1.92 -9.20 6.43
CA TYR A 82 -2.56 -10.16 7.29
C TYR A 82 -1.60 -10.47 8.44
N ALA A 83 -1.96 -10.05 9.64
CA ALA A 83 -1.15 -10.27 10.84
C ALA A 83 -1.47 -11.62 11.50
N CYS A 84 -0.43 -12.30 11.97
CA CYS A 84 -0.58 -13.43 12.87
C CYS A 84 -1.20 -12.98 14.20
N LYS A 85 -2.28 -13.63 14.64
CA LYS A 85 -2.98 -13.29 15.90
C LYS A 85 -2.18 -13.58 17.18
N PHE A 86 -1.07 -14.31 17.08
CA PHE A 86 -0.25 -14.75 18.23
C PHE A 86 1.12 -14.07 18.30
N TRP A 87 1.69 -13.70 17.15
CA TRP A 87 3.06 -13.18 17.05
C TRP A 87 3.16 -11.86 16.26
N GLY A 88 2.06 -11.39 15.67
CA GLY A 88 2.04 -10.12 14.94
C GLY A 88 2.74 -10.12 13.58
N LEU A 89 3.31 -11.25 13.13
CA LEU A 89 3.97 -11.35 11.82
C LEU A 89 2.99 -10.96 10.70
N GLU A 90 3.36 -9.95 9.90
CA GLU A 90 2.56 -9.49 8.76
C GLU A 90 2.91 -10.26 7.48
N THR A 91 1.89 -10.62 6.71
CA THR A 91 2.01 -11.34 5.43
C THR A 91 1.09 -10.73 4.39
N LEU A 92 1.41 -10.87 3.10
CA LEU A 92 0.62 -10.30 2.01
C LEU A 92 -0.47 -11.24 1.48
N LYS A 93 -0.42 -12.54 1.84
CA LYS A 93 -1.40 -13.54 1.43
C LYS A 93 -2.12 -14.14 2.62
N LEU A 94 -3.45 -14.20 2.53
CA LEU A 94 -4.29 -14.82 3.56
C LEU A 94 -3.94 -16.29 3.80
N THR A 95 -3.58 -17.02 2.75
CA THR A 95 -3.15 -18.43 2.83
C THR A 95 -1.86 -18.61 3.62
N GLU A 96 -0.91 -17.69 3.47
CA GLU A 96 0.35 -17.69 4.25
C GLU A 96 0.05 -17.36 5.71
N LYS A 97 -0.84 -16.40 5.99
CA LYS A 97 -1.30 -16.08 7.34
C LYS A 97 -1.98 -17.27 8.00
N ASP A 98 -2.91 -17.94 7.33
CA ASP A 98 -3.67 -19.07 7.89
C ASP A 98 -2.76 -20.28 8.16
N MET A 99 -1.84 -20.58 7.24
CA MET A 99 -0.84 -21.64 7.44
C MET A 99 0.10 -21.29 8.59
N HIS A 100 0.61 -20.06 8.64
CA HIS A 100 1.46 -19.61 9.75
C HIS A 100 0.70 -19.67 11.09
N GLN A 101 -0.54 -19.18 11.18
CA GLN A 101 -1.34 -19.23 12.40
C GLN A 101 -1.60 -20.66 12.88
N PHE A 102 -1.77 -21.60 11.94
CA PHE A 102 -1.96 -23.01 12.25
C PHE A 102 -0.73 -23.66 12.89
N TYR A 103 0.48 -23.26 12.48
CA TYR A 103 1.77 -23.76 12.99
C TYR A 103 2.51 -22.78 13.90
N CYS A 104 1.87 -21.68 14.30
CA CYS A 104 2.55 -20.58 14.97
C CYS A 104 3.18 -21.08 16.29
N PRO A 105 4.47 -20.83 16.55
CA PRO A 105 5.12 -21.27 17.78
C PRO A 105 4.47 -20.71 19.05
N ALA A 106 3.88 -19.51 18.96
CA ALA A 106 3.13 -18.88 20.04
C ALA A 106 1.68 -19.36 20.16
N ASN A 107 1.19 -20.20 19.24
CA ASN A 107 -0.09 -20.87 19.35
C ASN A 107 0.10 -22.17 20.14
N LEU A 108 -0.56 -22.31 21.29
CA LEU A 108 -0.53 -23.53 22.11
C LEU A 108 -0.93 -24.79 21.33
N LYS A 109 -1.79 -24.65 20.32
CA LYS A 109 -2.20 -25.75 19.42
C LYS A 109 -1.26 -25.95 18.23
N GLY A 110 -0.36 -24.99 17.95
CA GLY A 110 0.53 -25.02 16.79
C GLY A 110 1.59 -26.11 16.86
N SER A 111 2.13 -26.34 18.05
CA SER A 111 3.06 -27.45 18.34
C SER A 111 2.40 -28.82 18.15
N GLU A 112 1.12 -28.96 18.50
CA GLU A 112 0.34 -30.20 18.33
C GLU A 112 -0.12 -30.44 16.88
N ASN A 113 -0.27 -29.38 16.10
CA ASN A 113 -0.75 -29.42 14.72
C ASN A 113 0.35 -29.82 13.72
N LYS A 114 1.60 -29.43 13.99
CA LYS A 114 2.78 -29.74 13.17
C LYS A 114 2.97 -31.26 12.90
N PRO A 115 2.82 -32.17 13.88
CA PRO A 115 2.93 -33.61 13.65
C PRO A 115 1.68 -34.28 13.04
N LYS A 116 0.50 -33.63 13.02
CA LYS A 116 -0.78 -34.26 12.62
C LYS A 116 -1.04 -34.28 11.11
N ARG A 117 -0.26 -33.54 10.31
CA ARG A 117 -0.35 -33.58 8.84
C ARG A 117 0.59 -34.65 8.28
N LYS A 118 0.11 -35.89 8.16
CA LYS A 118 0.75 -36.89 7.30
C LYS A 118 0.63 -36.42 5.84
N ARG A 119 1.71 -36.62 5.07
CA ARG A 119 1.80 -36.31 3.63
C ARG A 119 0.69 -37.01 2.85
#